data_AF-A0A218ZSD7-F1
#
_entry.id   AF-A0A218ZSD7-F1
#
_cell.length_a   1.000
_cell.length_b   1.000
_cell.length_c   1.000
_cell.angle_alpha   90.00
_cell.angle_beta   90.00
_cell.angle_gamma   90.00
#
_symmetry.space_group_name_H-M   'P 1'
#
loop_
_entity.id
_entity.type
_entity.pdbx_description
1 polymer ?
#
loop_
_entity_poly.entity_id
_entity_poly.type
_entity_poly.pdbx_seq_one_letter_code
_entity_poly.pdbx_strand_id
1 'polypeptide(L)'
;MHFLRDLGKDLMHDMHTDLGLKIIRKSMKSPLKSLLRSMPDYHQETLNEIDQGFCSDRWKMEIMAIRRIVENILTVNGSSGYGFPFSLNHLNFFTSVKDAAKRLSDLSGKVTGEASQNMISSVERLLNLIIMDQDIVDTANRLSDVNMIFQKIRSAFRVPEKGNLSDDIADGSSIHEQCNIVIGEMEVYLHANIPAHVLSAAKHIVEKYHEREVMLFANNPEGTIPRTNNGMERFFRKLRRNVRKRNGNTATGNILAQSGVQMALFQNMDNPEYVKTAFGSEEISAVFAKMRGAFQENGYDSEQCEKPCS
;
A
#
# COMPACT_ATOMS: atom_id res chain seq x y z
N MET A 1 -5.41 8.31 -8.17
CA MET A 1 -5.13 7.52 -6.94
C MET A 1 -6.38 7.08 -6.20
N HIS A 2 -7.35 7.99 -5.96
CA HIS A 2 -8.66 7.60 -5.39
C HIS A 2 -9.44 6.66 -6.31
N PHE A 3 -9.46 6.90 -7.63
CA PHE A 3 -10.10 6.00 -8.60
C PHE A 3 -9.67 4.52 -8.47
N LEU A 4 -8.37 4.22 -8.56
CA LEU A 4 -7.88 2.84 -8.43
C LEU A 4 -8.13 2.24 -7.04
N ARG A 5 -8.17 3.07 -5.99
CA ARG A 5 -8.50 2.62 -4.64
C ARG A 5 -9.97 2.20 -4.55
N ASP A 6 -10.85 3.02 -5.08
CA ASP A 6 -12.30 2.77 -5.10
C ASP A 6 -12.60 1.55 -5.98
N LEU A 7 -12.02 1.51 -7.17
CA LEU A 7 -12.13 0.38 -8.10
C LEU A 7 -11.64 -0.93 -7.45
N GLY A 8 -10.45 -0.93 -6.84
CA GLY A 8 -9.93 -2.11 -6.17
C GLY A 8 -10.77 -2.54 -4.97
N LYS A 9 -11.43 -1.60 -4.28
CA LYS A 9 -12.38 -1.91 -3.22
C LYS A 9 -13.63 -2.59 -3.77
N ASP A 10 -14.24 -2.02 -4.80
CA ASP A 10 -15.46 -2.55 -5.41
C ASP A 10 -15.23 -3.96 -5.98
N LEU A 11 -14.04 -4.22 -6.54
CA LEU A 11 -13.69 -5.51 -7.13
C LEU A 11 -13.33 -6.60 -6.14
N MET A 12 -12.65 -6.26 -5.04
CA MET A 12 -11.92 -7.27 -4.24
C MET A 12 -12.24 -7.27 -2.75
N HIS A 13 -12.96 -6.27 -2.21
CA HIS A 13 -13.11 -6.11 -0.76
C HIS A 13 -13.77 -7.31 -0.09
N ASP A 14 -14.88 -7.79 -0.64
CA ASP A 14 -15.65 -8.88 -0.05
C ASP A 14 -14.85 -10.19 -0.08
N MET A 15 -14.25 -10.53 -1.23
CA MET A 15 -13.41 -11.73 -1.36
C MET A 15 -12.16 -11.65 -0.48
N HIS A 16 -11.52 -10.48 -0.37
CA HIS A 16 -10.35 -10.29 0.48
C HIS A 16 -10.69 -10.49 1.96
N THR A 17 -11.83 -9.96 2.39
CA THR A 17 -12.32 -10.05 3.77
C THR A 17 -12.75 -11.48 4.09
N ASP A 18 -13.52 -12.11 3.19
CA ASP A 18 -13.96 -13.49 3.30
C ASP A 18 -12.78 -14.46 3.40
N LEU A 19 -11.77 -14.33 2.51
CA LEU A 19 -10.55 -15.13 2.57
C LEU A 19 -9.83 -14.97 3.92
N GLY A 20 -9.72 -13.74 4.41
CA GLY A 20 -9.13 -13.44 5.71
C GLY A 20 -9.85 -14.17 6.84
N LEU A 21 -11.18 -14.09 6.89
CA LEU A 21 -12.00 -14.75 7.91
C LEU A 21 -11.86 -16.28 7.84
N LYS A 22 -11.91 -16.88 6.65
CA LYS A 22 -11.76 -18.33 6.47
C LYS A 22 -10.39 -18.82 6.94
N ILE A 23 -9.31 -18.12 6.58
CA ILE A 23 -7.94 -18.45 7.02
C ILE A 23 -7.81 -18.33 8.54
N ILE A 24 -8.36 -17.26 9.15
CA ILE A 24 -8.28 -17.04 10.59
C ILE A 24 -8.96 -18.17 11.36
N ARG A 25 -10.13 -18.63 10.88
CA ARG A 25 -10.87 -19.74 11.51
C ARG A 25 -10.05 -21.03 11.63
N LYS A 26 -9.17 -21.31 10.66
CA LYS A 26 -8.27 -22.48 10.70
C LYS A 26 -7.20 -22.40 11.79
N SER A 27 -6.97 -21.22 12.39
CA SER A 27 -6.09 -21.02 13.55
C SER A 27 -4.65 -21.58 13.41
N MET A 28 -4.14 -21.67 12.18
CA MET A 28 -2.88 -22.37 11.87
C MET A 28 -1.61 -21.65 12.37
N LYS A 29 -1.64 -20.31 12.50
CA LYS A 29 -0.43 -19.52 12.82
C LYS A 29 0.18 -19.85 14.19
N SER A 30 -0.65 -20.15 15.20
CA SER A 30 -0.15 -20.47 16.54
C SER A 30 0.53 -21.84 16.59
N PRO A 31 -0.09 -22.94 16.10
CA PRO A 31 0.58 -24.22 15.95
C PRO A 31 1.87 -24.15 15.12
N LEU A 32 1.88 -23.40 14.02
CA LEU A 32 3.06 -23.26 13.16
C LEU A 32 4.22 -22.56 13.89
N LYS A 33 3.92 -21.51 14.68
CA LYS A 33 4.92 -20.85 15.55
C LYS A 33 5.44 -21.78 16.64
N SER A 34 4.57 -22.63 17.20
CA SER A 34 4.98 -23.61 18.21
C SER A 34 5.94 -24.65 17.62
N LEU A 35 5.64 -25.17 16.42
CA LEU A 35 6.53 -26.07 15.70
C LEU A 35 7.87 -25.40 15.41
N LEU A 36 7.86 -24.17 14.89
CA LEU A 36 9.09 -23.43 14.60
C LEU A 36 9.98 -23.28 15.85
N ARG A 37 9.40 -22.99 17.02
CA ARG A 37 10.16 -22.89 18.28
C ARG A 37 10.73 -24.21 18.77
N SER A 38 10.12 -25.34 18.40
CA SER A 38 10.66 -26.67 18.74
C SER A 38 11.81 -27.10 17.81
N MET A 39 11.98 -26.43 16.67
CA MET A 39 13.10 -26.70 15.77
C MET A 39 14.39 -26.08 16.35
N PRO A 40 15.53 -26.78 16.26
CA PRO A 40 16.85 -26.20 16.50
C PRO A 40 17.07 -24.91 15.71
N ASP A 41 17.83 -23.98 16.29
CA ASP A 41 18.29 -22.78 15.58
C ASP A 41 19.36 -23.11 14.53
N TYR A 42 19.62 -22.15 13.64
CA TYR A 42 20.63 -22.29 12.60
C TYR A 42 22.03 -22.52 13.17
N HIS A 43 22.72 -23.52 12.64
CA HIS A 43 24.10 -23.83 13.00
C HIS A 43 25.06 -23.17 12.02
N GLN A 44 25.83 -22.17 12.49
CA GLN A 44 26.67 -21.35 11.62
C GLN A 44 27.73 -22.15 10.86
N GLU A 45 28.34 -23.14 11.50
CA GLU A 45 29.33 -24.00 10.85
C GLU A 45 28.72 -24.78 9.69
N THR A 46 27.50 -25.29 9.86
CA THR A 46 26.78 -26.03 8.81
C THR A 46 26.38 -25.11 7.66
N LEU A 47 26.02 -23.85 7.94
CA LEU A 47 25.80 -22.85 6.88
C LEU A 47 27.07 -22.60 6.07
N ASN A 48 28.21 -22.43 6.75
CA ASN A 48 29.49 -22.19 6.09
C ASN A 48 29.92 -23.39 5.21
N GLU A 49 29.70 -24.62 5.66
CA GLU A 49 29.95 -25.82 4.86
C GLU A 49 29.08 -25.84 3.59
N ILE A 50 27.78 -25.54 3.74
CA ILE A 50 26.82 -25.51 2.62
C ILE A 50 27.24 -24.48 1.57
N ASP A 51 27.68 -23.29 2.01
CA ASP A 51 28.21 -22.24 1.12
C ASP A 51 29.49 -22.68 0.39
N GLN A 52 30.27 -23.59 0.99
CA GLN A 52 31.44 -24.22 0.37
C GLN A 52 31.10 -25.45 -0.49
N GLY A 53 29.81 -25.80 -0.59
CA GLY A 53 29.33 -26.88 -1.45
C GLY A 53 29.35 -28.28 -0.84
N PHE A 54 29.53 -28.41 0.48
CA PHE A 54 29.45 -29.70 1.18
C PHE A 54 28.69 -29.59 2.51
N CYS A 55 28.43 -30.71 3.17
CA CYS A 55 27.80 -30.70 4.50
C CYS A 55 28.17 -31.96 5.26
N SER A 56 28.79 -31.80 6.43
CA SER A 56 29.22 -32.90 7.29
C SER A 56 28.08 -33.44 8.14
N ASP A 57 27.12 -32.59 8.50
CA ASP A 57 25.95 -32.93 9.32
C ASP A 57 24.65 -32.78 8.52
N ARG A 58 24.30 -33.86 7.83
CA ARG A 58 23.08 -33.92 7.00
C ARG A 58 21.82 -33.66 7.82
N TRP A 59 21.74 -34.16 9.05
CA TRP A 59 20.55 -33.98 9.89
C TRP A 59 20.33 -32.50 10.20
N LYS A 60 21.37 -31.76 10.62
CA LYS A 60 21.26 -30.31 10.83
C LYS A 60 20.83 -29.58 9.57
N MET A 61 21.39 -29.91 8.41
CA MET A 61 21.02 -29.31 7.13
C MET A 61 19.53 -29.51 6.80
N GLU A 62 19.02 -30.74 6.95
CA GLU A 62 17.61 -31.05 6.70
C GLU A 62 16.68 -30.22 7.61
N ILE A 63 17.00 -30.12 8.90
CA ILE A 63 16.23 -29.35 9.89
C ILE A 63 16.26 -27.86 9.56
N MET A 64 17.42 -27.31 9.20
CA MET A 64 17.58 -25.90 8.82
C MET A 64 16.81 -25.56 7.53
N ALA A 65 16.74 -26.49 6.58
CA ALA A 65 15.95 -26.34 5.36
C ALA A 65 14.44 -26.30 5.68
N ILE A 66 13.95 -27.22 6.51
CA ILE A 66 12.54 -27.24 6.96
C ILE A 66 12.22 -25.94 7.70
N ARG A 67 13.09 -25.55 8.65
CA ARG A 67 12.95 -24.30 9.41
C ARG A 67 12.84 -23.10 8.49
N ARG A 68 13.71 -22.99 7.49
CA ARG A 68 13.71 -21.87 6.53
C ARG A 68 12.39 -21.76 5.78
N ILE A 69 11.81 -22.89 5.36
CA ILE A 69 10.52 -22.90 4.67
C ILE A 69 9.41 -22.40 5.61
N VAL A 70 9.40 -22.85 6.87
CA VAL A 70 8.39 -22.44 7.86
C VAL A 70 8.53 -20.96 8.24
N GLU A 71 9.75 -20.47 8.44
CA GLU A 71 10.02 -19.05 8.74
C GLU A 71 9.48 -18.13 7.65
N ASN A 72 9.68 -18.48 6.37
CA ASN A 72 9.18 -17.69 5.25
C ASN A 72 7.66 -17.51 5.26
N ILE A 73 6.88 -18.50 5.74
CA ILE A 73 5.41 -18.37 5.85
C ILE A 73 5.05 -17.31 6.90
N LEU A 74 5.80 -17.24 8.01
CA LEU A 74 5.52 -16.37 9.14
C LEU A 74 6.04 -14.94 8.94
N THR A 75 7.01 -14.73 8.06
CA THR A 75 7.59 -13.41 7.74
C THR A 75 6.86 -12.67 6.63
N VAL A 76 5.86 -13.29 5.98
CA VAL A 76 5.03 -12.65 4.95
C VAL A 76 4.16 -11.55 5.57
N ASN A 77 4.77 -10.38 5.74
CA ASN A 77 4.10 -9.11 5.99
C ASN A 77 3.71 -8.59 4.61
N GLY A 78 2.51 -8.97 4.15
CA GLY A 78 2.08 -8.79 2.76
C GLY A 78 1.88 -7.35 2.28
N SER A 79 2.37 -6.33 2.99
CA SER A 79 2.18 -4.92 2.64
C SER A 79 3.31 -4.40 1.75
N SER A 80 2.95 -3.94 0.55
CA SER A 80 3.80 -3.09 -0.29
C SER A 80 4.01 -1.68 0.26
N GLY A 81 3.50 -1.40 1.48
CA GLY A 81 3.44 -0.07 2.08
C GLY A 81 2.12 0.67 1.82
N TYR A 82 1.34 0.21 0.83
CA TYR A 82 0.11 0.88 0.41
C TYR A 82 -1.18 0.36 1.04
N GLY A 83 -1.13 -0.86 1.58
CA GLY A 83 -2.30 -1.57 2.10
C GLY A 83 -3.33 -1.93 1.02
N PHE A 84 -4.49 -2.41 1.45
CA PHE A 84 -5.60 -2.73 0.55
C PHE A 84 -6.08 -1.47 -0.21
N PRO A 85 -6.42 -1.57 -1.52
CA PRO A 85 -6.47 -2.78 -2.37
C PRO A 85 -5.16 -3.12 -3.09
N PHE A 86 -4.10 -2.34 -2.90
CA PHE A 86 -2.82 -2.50 -3.61
C PHE A 86 -1.92 -3.61 -3.04
N SER A 87 -2.28 -4.11 -1.86
CA SER A 87 -1.66 -5.23 -1.17
C SER A 87 -2.75 -6.14 -0.62
N LEU A 88 -2.64 -7.43 -0.94
CA LEU A 88 -3.60 -8.46 -0.58
C LEU A 88 -2.97 -9.42 0.43
N ASN A 89 -2.80 -8.97 1.68
CA ASN A 89 -2.12 -9.72 2.74
C ASN A 89 -2.59 -11.18 2.89
N HIS A 90 -3.89 -11.42 2.85
CA HIS A 90 -4.48 -12.75 2.99
C HIS A 90 -4.19 -13.66 1.79
N LEU A 91 -4.23 -13.10 0.57
CA LEU A 91 -3.84 -13.83 -0.63
C LEU A 91 -2.34 -14.14 -0.63
N ASN A 92 -1.51 -13.17 -0.28
CA ASN A 92 -0.06 -13.35 -0.17
C ASN A 92 0.29 -14.46 0.83
N PHE A 93 -0.38 -14.48 1.98
CA PHE A 93 -0.22 -15.54 2.97
C PHE A 93 -0.64 -16.91 2.41
N PHE A 94 -1.80 -17.01 1.75
CA PHE A 94 -2.25 -18.25 1.11
C PHE A 94 -1.25 -18.75 0.06
N THR A 95 -0.75 -17.86 -0.81
CA THR A 95 0.25 -18.22 -1.83
C THR A 95 1.54 -18.71 -1.19
N SER A 96 2.00 -18.09 -0.10
CA SER A 96 3.18 -18.55 0.64
C SER A 96 2.98 -19.92 1.29
N VAL A 97 1.78 -20.22 1.81
CA VAL A 97 1.43 -21.54 2.33
C VAL A 97 1.46 -22.60 1.21
N LYS A 98 0.90 -22.28 0.03
CA LYS A 98 0.91 -23.18 -1.13
C LYS A 98 2.32 -23.45 -1.66
N ASP A 99 3.16 -22.43 -1.76
CA ASP A 99 4.58 -22.57 -2.15
C ASP A 99 5.36 -23.39 -1.12
N ALA A 100 5.15 -23.13 0.18
CA ALA A 100 5.79 -23.90 1.23
C ALA A 100 5.40 -25.38 1.22
N ALA A 101 4.12 -25.69 1.01
CA ALA A 101 3.65 -27.07 0.90
C ALA A 101 4.32 -27.80 -0.27
N LYS A 102 4.44 -27.14 -1.43
CA LYS A 102 5.17 -27.69 -2.58
C LYS A 102 6.65 -27.95 -2.24
N ARG A 103 7.34 -26.99 -1.64
CA ARG A 103 8.75 -27.14 -1.27
C ARG A 103 8.99 -28.22 -0.23
N LEU A 104 8.06 -28.40 0.72
CA LEU A 104 8.13 -29.47 1.72
C LEU A 104 7.92 -30.84 1.07
N SER A 105 6.97 -30.96 0.14
CA SER A 105 6.78 -32.19 -0.64
C SER A 105 8.00 -32.52 -1.52
N ASP A 106 8.66 -31.52 -2.11
CA ASP A 106 9.89 -31.75 -2.88
C ASP A 106 11.07 -32.13 -1.96
N LEU A 107 11.08 -31.61 -0.73
CA LEU A 107 12.10 -31.89 0.27
C LEU A 107 11.92 -33.28 0.92
N SER A 108 10.68 -33.72 1.14
CA SER A 108 10.39 -35.04 1.74
C SER A 108 10.95 -36.18 0.88
N GLY A 109 10.99 -36.05 -0.45
CA GLY A 109 11.63 -37.02 -1.34
C GLY A 109 13.17 -37.08 -1.25
N LYS A 110 13.81 -36.09 -0.61
CA LYS A 110 15.28 -35.95 -0.53
C LYS A 110 15.83 -36.18 0.88
N VAL A 111 14.97 -36.06 1.87
CA VAL A 111 15.29 -36.19 3.29
C VAL A 111 15.39 -37.66 3.68
N THR A 112 16.41 -38.02 4.44
CA THR A 112 16.64 -39.40 4.90
C THR A 112 16.34 -39.60 6.38
N GLY A 113 16.41 -38.54 7.20
CA GLY A 113 16.19 -38.65 8.64
C GLY A 113 14.72 -38.86 9.00
N GLU A 114 14.40 -39.87 9.82
CA GLU A 114 13.04 -40.13 10.30
C GLU A 114 12.47 -38.92 11.09
N ALA A 115 13.29 -38.30 11.94
CA ALA A 115 12.91 -37.09 12.67
C ALA A 115 12.56 -35.92 11.72
N SER A 116 13.32 -35.76 10.64
CA SER A 116 13.09 -34.75 9.61
C SER A 116 11.79 -35.03 8.84
N GLN A 117 11.51 -36.30 8.48
CA GLN A 117 10.25 -36.71 7.85
C GLN A 117 9.03 -36.47 8.73
N ASN A 118 9.14 -36.81 10.03
CA ASN A 118 8.09 -36.57 11.01
C ASN A 118 7.81 -35.07 11.17
N MET A 119 8.84 -34.24 11.11
CA MET A 119 8.70 -32.79 11.15
C MET A 119 8.02 -32.24 9.90
N ILE A 120 8.42 -32.68 8.70
CA ILE A 120 7.76 -32.31 7.44
C ILE A 120 6.28 -32.68 7.51
N SER A 121 5.97 -33.93 7.85
CA SER A 121 4.60 -34.42 7.98
C SER A 121 3.77 -33.59 8.96
N SER A 122 4.38 -33.16 10.08
CA SER A 122 3.74 -32.30 11.07
C SER A 122 3.39 -30.92 10.52
N VAL A 123 4.28 -30.33 9.72
CA VAL A 123 4.06 -29.04 9.06
C VAL A 123 3.03 -29.18 7.95
N GLU A 124 3.14 -30.18 7.08
CA GLU A 124 2.20 -30.44 5.98
C GLU A 124 0.78 -30.61 6.47
N ARG A 125 0.58 -31.35 7.58
CA ARG A 125 -0.74 -31.48 8.21
C ARG A 125 -1.38 -30.13 8.56
N LEU A 126 -0.58 -29.15 9.01
CA LEU A 126 -1.06 -27.81 9.27
C LEU A 126 -1.37 -27.04 7.99
N LEU A 127 -0.47 -27.09 6.99
CA LEU A 127 -0.67 -26.40 5.71
C LEU A 127 -1.91 -26.93 4.97
N ASN A 128 -2.15 -28.24 5.06
CA ASN A 128 -3.30 -28.92 4.47
C ASN A 128 -4.65 -28.42 5.01
N LEU A 129 -4.71 -27.85 6.22
CA LEU A 129 -5.93 -27.20 6.73
C LEU A 129 -6.40 -26.02 5.87
N ILE A 130 -5.48 -25.43 5.09
CA ILE A 130 -5.73 -24.30 4.19
C ILE A 130 -5.77 -24.77 2.74
N ILE A 131 -4.78 -25.54 2.30
CA ILE A 131 -4.64 -25.88 0.86
C ILE A 131 -5.59 -26.97 0.38
N MET A 132 -6.16 -27.77 1.28
CA MET A 132 -7.18 -28.78 0.95
C MET A 132 -8.61 -28.29 1.22
N ASP A 133 -8.77 -27.09 1.79
CA ASP A 133 -10.09 -26.49 1.99
C ASP A 133 -10.54 -25.82 0.69
N GLN A 134 -11.46 -26.48 -0.01
CA GLN A 134 -11.93 -26.03 -1.32
C GLN A 134 -12.52 -24.62 -1.29
N ASP A 135 -13.19 -24.24 -0.20
CA ASP A 135 -13.81 -22.92 -0.07
C ASP A 135 -12.77 -21.81 0.13
N ILE A 136 -11.65 -22.12 0.80
CA ILE A 136 -10.49 -21.20 0.86
C ILE A 136 -9.80 -21.11 -0.51
N VAL A 137 -9.55 -22.26 -1.14
CA VAL A 137 -8.85 -22.35 -2.43
C VAL A 137 -9.63 -21.61 -3.51
N ASP A 138 -10.94 -21.80 -3.59
CA ASP A 138 -11.80 -21.14 -4.58
C ASP A 138 -11.86 -19.63 -4.36
N THR A 139 -12.04 -19.16 -3.12
CA THR A 139 -12.00 -17.71 -2.83
C THR A 139 -10.63 -17.12 -3.18
N ALA A 140 -9.53 -17.81 -2.85
CA ALA A 140 -8.18 -17.34 -3.16
C ALA A 140 -7.92 -17.28 -4.67
N ASN A 141 -8.35 -18.29 -5.43
CA ASN A 141 -8.22 -18.33 -6.88
C ASN A 141 -9.03 -17.20 -7.54
N ARG A 142 -10.30 -17.03 -7.15
CA ARG A 142 -11.15 -15.94 -7.65
C ARG A 142 -10.55 -14.57 -7.37
N LEU A 143 -10.06 -14.35 -6.15
CA LEU A 143 -9.39 -13.11 -5.76
C LEU A 143 -8.10 -12.89 -6.57
N SER A 144 -7.32 -13.95 -6.81
CA SER A 144 -6.11 -13.90 -7.63
C SER A 144 -6.41 -13.51 -9.07
N ASP A 145 -7.43 -14.11 -9.68
CA ASP A 145 -7.82 -13.81 -11.06
C ASP A 145 -8.29 -12.36 -11.22
N VAL A 146 -9.13 -11.87 -10.29
CA VAL A 146 -9.59 -10.47 -10.30
C VAL A 146 -8.42 -9.51 -10.05
N ASN A 147 -7.52 -9.84 -9.13
CA ASN A 147 -6.32 -9.04 -8.87
C ASN A 147 -5.43 -8.93 -10.11
N MET A 148 -5.31 -9.99 -10.92
CA MET A 148 -4.53 -9.96 -12.16
C MET A 148 -5.04 -8.89 -13.13
N ILE A 149 -6.36 -8.78 -13.31
CA ILE A 149 -6.99 -7.75 -14.15
C ILE A 149 -6.79 -6.36 -13.53
N PHE A 150 -6.94 -6.25 -12.21
CA PHE A 150 -6.71 -5.00 -11.48
C PHE A 150 -5.26 -4.50 -11.61
N GLN A 151 -4.26 -5.41 -11.60
CA GLN A 151 -2.87 -5.01 -11.80
C GLN A 151 -2.62 -4.48 -13.23
N LYS A 152 -3.31 -4.99 -14.26
CA LYS A 152 -3.19 -4.43 -15.62
C LYS A 152 -3.56 -2.95 -15.68
N ILE A 153 -4.72 -2.59 -15.12
CA ILE A 153 -5.14 -1.18 -15.10
C ILE A 153 -4.24 -0.35 -14.18
N ARG A 154 -3.82 -0.87 -13.02
CA ARG A 154 -2.85 -0.19 -12.15
C ARG A 154 -1.55 0.16 -12.87
N SER A 155 -1.02 -0.79 -13.65
CA SER A 155 0.20 -0.61 -14.43
C SER A 155 0.02 0.45 -15.52
N ALA A 156 -1.15 0.51 -16.17
CA ALA A 156 -1.47 1.56 -17.13
C ALA A 156 -1.45 2.97 -16.49
N PHE A 157 -1.93 3.09 -15.25
CA PHE A 157 -1.83 4.32 -14.45
C PHE A 157 -0.41 4.58 -13.90
N ARG A 158 0.57 3.73 -14.20
CA ARG A 158 1.97 3.82 -13.73
C ARG A 158 2.10 3.90 -12.21
N VAL A 159 1.15 3.31 -11.47
CA VAL A 159 1.24 3.26 -10.00
C VAL A 159 2.19 2.14 -9.61
N PRO A 160 3.37 2.45 -9.02
CA PRO A 160 4.41 1.46 -8.78
C PRO A 160 3.92 0.37 -7.82
N GLU A 161 4.48 -0.84 -7.94
CA GLU A 161 4.13 -1.97 -7.06
C GLU A 161 4.54 -1.72 -5.60
N LYS A 162 5.68 -1.05 -5.40
CA LYS A 162 6.29 -0.66 -4.12
C LYS A 162 6.82 0.77 -4.24
N GLY A 163 6.83 1.54 -3.15
CA GLY A 163 7.37 2.92 -3.14
C GLY A 163 6.42 3.91 -2.49
N ASN A 164 6.29 5.13 -3.02
CA ASN A 164 5.62 6.23 -2.33
C ASN A 164 4.30 6.80 -2.88
N LEU A 165 3.52 6.26 -3.83
CA LEU A 165 2.23 6.82 -4.34
C LEU A 165 2.21 8.33 -4.73
N SER A 166 3.32 9.05 -4.61
CA SER A 166 3.35 10.50 -4.60
C SER A 166 4.58 11.10 -5.21
N ASP A 167 5.44 10.25 -5.74
CA ASP A 167 6.45 10.72 -6.65
C ASP A 167 5.66 11.20 -7.86
N ASP A 168 5.95 12.43 -8.30
CA ASP A 168 5.28 13.08 -9.40
C ASP A 168 5.39 12.18 -10.63
N ILE A 169 4.30 11.46 -10.93
CA ILE A 169 4.23 10.64 -12.14
C ILE A 169 4.25 11.65 -13.28
N ALA A 170 5.37 11.70 -14.02
CA ALA A 170 5.54 12.62 -15.14
C ALA A 170 4.33 12.52 -16.08
N ASP A 171 3.61 13.64 -16.22
CA ASP A 171 2.39 13.71 -17.01
C ASP A 171 2.75 13.59 -18.50
N GLY A 172 2.13 12.61 -19.15
CA GLY A 172 2.17 12.47 -20.60
C GLY A 172 0.83 12.00 -21.12
N SER A 173 0.49 12.43 -22.34
CA SER A 173 -0.55 11.85 -23.20
C SER A 173 -0.50 10.31 -23.23
N SER A 174 0.69 9.74 -23.05
CA SER A 174 0.97 8.31 -22.99
C SER A 174 0.18 7.52 -21.93
N ILE A 175 -0.21 8.10 -20.78
CA ILE A 175 -0.96 7.35 -19.75
C ILE A 175 -2.40 7.10 -20.19
N HIS A 176 -3.05 8.08 -20.82
CA HIS A 176 -4.41 7.93 -21.32
C HIS A 176 -4.46 6.86 -22.41
N GLU A 177 -3.51 6.90 -23.34
CA GLU A 177 -3.37 5.89 -24.39
C GLU A 177 -3.11 4.48 -23.82
N GLN A 178 -2.23 4.34 -22.82
CA GLN A 178 -1.99 3.07 -22.13
C GLN A 178 -3.25 2.53 -21.45
N CYS A 179 -4.03 3.39 -20.80
CA CYS A 179 -5.31 2.99 -20.22
C CYS A 179 -6.30 2.54 -21.30
N ASN A 180 -6.43 3.26 -22.41
CA ASN A 180 -7.32 2.88 -23.52
C ASN A 180 -6.93 1.53 -24.14
N ILE A 181 -5.63 1.24 -24.28
CA ILE A 181 -5.16 -0.08 -24.74
C ILE A 181 -5.63 -1.17 -23.77
N VAL A 182 -5.40 -0.98 -22.47
CA VAL A 182 -5.79 -1.96 -21.44
C VAL A 182 -7.31 -2.14 -21.37
N ILE A 183 -8.08 -1.06 -21.55
CA ILE A 183 -9.55 -1.13 -21.58
C ILE A 183 -10.03 -1.86 -22.85
N GLY A 184 -9.43 -1.60 -24.01
CA GLY A 184 -9.70 -2.35 -25.23
C GLY A 184 -9.40 -3.85 -25.09
N GLU A 185 -8.31 -4.23 -24.42
CA GLU A 185 -8.04 -5.63 -24.07
C GLU A 185 -9.15 -6.23 -23.18
N MET A 186 -9.64 -5.47 -22.19
CA MET A 186 -10.71 -5.93 -21.32
C MET A 186 -12.06 -6.02 -22.04
N GLU A 187 -12.30 -5.21 -23.06
CA GLU A 187 -13.48 -5.31 -23.93
C GLU A 187 -13.45 -6.61 -24.76
N VAL A 188 -12.26 -7.04 -25.21
CA VAL A 188 -12.10 -8.36 -25.86
C VAL A 188 -12.46 -9.50 -24.88
N TYR A 189 -12.11 -9.37 -23.61
CA TYR A 189 -12.49 -10.35 -22.58
C TYR A 189 -14.01 -10.50 -22.42
N LEU A 190 -14.80 -9.47 -22.75
CA LEU A 190 -16.27 -9.54 -22.70
C LEU A 190 -16.86 -10.53 -23.71
N HIS A 191 -16.10 -10.86 -24.76
CA HIS A 191 -16.51 -11.77 -25.82
C HIS A 191 -15.80 -13.12 -25.76
N ALA A 192 -14.91 -13.31 -24.78
CA ALA A 192 -14.14 -14.54 -24.61
C ALA A 192 -14.84 -15.53 -23.67
N ASN A 193 -14.56 -16.82 -23.84
CA ASN A 193 -15.02 -17.85 -22.91
C ASN A 193 -14.12 -17.90 -21.66
N ILE A 194 -14.34 -16.96 -20.74
CA ILE A 194 -13.58 -16.79 -19.50
C ILE A 194 -14.46 -17.03 -18.26
N PRO A 195 -13.86 -17.28 -17.08
CA PRO A 195 -14.63 -17.45 -15.86
C PRO A 195 -15.53 -16.24 -15.53
N ALA A 196 -16.73 -16.51 -15.01
CA ALA A 196 -17.76 -15.48 -14.78
C ALA A 196 -17.29 -14.34 -13.85
N HIS A 197 -16.46 -14.63 -12.84
CA HIS A 197 -15.92 -13.60 -11.94
C HIS A 197 -14.92 -12.67 -12.65
N VAL A 198 -14.13 -13.19 -13.58
CA VAL A 198 -13.19 -12.42 -14.41
C VAL A 198 -13.98 -11.53 -15.37
N LEU A 199 -15.01 -12.08 -16.00
CA LEU A 199 -15.92 -11.34 -16.88
C LEU A 199 -16.60 -10.19 -16.14
N SER A 200 -17.16 -10.46 -14.95
CA SER A 200 -17.81 -9.44 -14.13
C SER A 200 -16.84 -8.34 -13.70
N ALA A 201 -15.60 -8.70 -13.34
CA ALA A 201 -14.58 -7.73 -12.97
C ALA A 201 -14.16 -6.87 -14.16
N ALA A 202 -13.90 -7.47 -15.34
CA ALA A 202 -13.55 -6.76 -16.56
C ALA A 202 -14.66 -5.78 -16.96
N LYS A 203 -15.92 -6.24 -16.98
CA LYS A 203 -17.08 -5.39 -17.27
C LYS A 203 -17.16 -4.20 -16.32
N HIS A 204 -17.00 -4.44 -15.01
CA HIS A 204 -17.05 -3.37 -14.02
C HIS A 204 -15.92 -2.35 -14.19
N ILE A 205 -14.70 -2.80 -14.52
CA ILE A 205 -13.57 -1.89 -14.79
C ILE A 205 -13.85 -1.02 -16.01
N VAL A 206 -14.33 -1.61 -17.10
CA VAL A 206 -14.68 -0.91 -18.35
C VAL A 206 -15.75 0.16 -18.07
N GLU A 207 -16.85 -0.22 -17.41
CA GLU A 207 -17.94 0.69 -17.04
C GLU A 207 -17.43 1.85 -16.16
N LYS A 208 -16.70 1.55 -15.08
CA LYS A 208 -16.18 2.58 -14.16
C LYS A 208 -15.14 3.49 -14.79
N TYR A 209 -14.35 2.96 -15.73
CA TYR A 209 -13.39 3.75 -16.48
C TYR A 209 -14.11 4.74 -17.39
N HIS A 210 -15.03 4.27 -18.24
CA HIS A 210 -15.79 5.13 -19.17
C HIS A 210 -16.63 6.19 -18.43
N GLU A 211 -17.22 5.85 -17.28
CA GLU A 211 -17.94 6.82 -16.42
C GLU A 211 -17.05 7.99 -15.95
N ARG A 212 -15.76 7.74 -15.76
CA ARG A 212 -14.84 8.69 -15.13
C ARG A 212 -13.72 9.17 -16.05
N GLU A 213 -13.61 8.67 -17.27
CA GLU A 213 -12.52 8.94 -18.21
C GLU A 213 -12.30 10.45 -18.38
N VAL A 214 -13.38 11.17 -18.68
CA VAL A 214 -13.35 12.64 -18.82
C VAL A 214 -12.80 13.31 -17.56
N MET A 215 -13.18 12.86 -16.37
CA MET A 215 -12.68 13.42 -15.11
C MET A 215 -11.24 13.00 -14.77
N LEU A 216 -10.83 11.79 -15.19
CA LEU A 216 -9.51 11.22 -14.95
C LEU A 216 -8.44 11.92 -15.79
N PHE A 217 -8.80 12.38 -16.99
CA PHE A 217 -7.89 13.02 -17.93
C PHE A 217 -8.29 14.46 -18.28
N ALA A 218 -9.22 15.05 -17.52
CA ALA A 218 -9.55 16.48 -17.62
C ALA A 218 -8.28 17.30 -17.33
N ASN A 219 -7.64 17.77 -18.40
CA ASN A 219 -6.64 18.80 -18.32
C ASN A 219 -7.35 20.15 -18.38
N ASN A 220 -6.95 21.12 -17.55
CA ASN A 220 -7.22 22.50 -17.92
C ASN A 220 -6.29 22.88 -19.09
N PRO A 221 -6.68 23.82 -19.98
CA PRO A 221 -5.90 24.19 -21.16
C PRO A 221 -4.44 24.60 -20.86
N GLU A 222 -4.18 25.06 -19.63
CA GLU A 222 -2.89 25.51 -19.15
C GLU A 222 -2.06 24.42 -18.43
N GLY A 223 -2.60 23.23 -18.19
CA GLY A 223 -1.91 22.15 -17.46
C GLY A 223 -1.62 22.44 -15.98
N THR A 224 -2.18 23.51 -15.42
CA THR A 224 -1.92 24.02 -14.06
C THR A 224 -2.59 23.21 -12.95
N ILE A 225 -3.63 22.42 -13.23
CA ILE A 225 -4.29 21.58 -12.22
C ILE A 225 -3.84 20.12 -12.42
N PRO A 226 -3.08 19.54 -11.47
CA PRO A 226 -2.64 18.16 -11.59
C PRO A 226 -3.84 17.20 -11.53
N ARG A 227 -3.78 16.12 -12.33
CA ARG A 227 -4.83 15.08 -12.45
C ARG A 227 -5.29 14.43 -11.14
N THR A 228 -4.51 14.58 -10.07
CA THR A 228 -4.91 14.09 -8.74
C THR A 228 -4.85 15.20 -7.70
N ASN A 229 -5.84 15.21 -6.82
CA ASN A 229 -5.87 16.05 -5.62
C ASN A 229 -4.76 15.67 -4.61
N ASN A 230 -3.76 14.84 -4.96
CA ASN A 230 -2.73 14.41 -4.00
C ASN A 230 -1.90 15.59 -3.48
N GLY A 231 -1.51 16.52 -4.35
CA GLY A 231 -0.76 17.71 -3.95
C GLY A 231 -1.56 18.62 -3.02
N MET A 232 -2.80 18.89 -3.40
CA MET A 232 -3.75 19.70 -2.62
C MET A 232 -4.17 19.02 -1.31
N GLU A 233 -4.42 17.70 -1.32
CA GLU A 233 -4.70 16.91 -0.11
C GLU A 233 -3.49 16.89 0.83
N ARG A 234 -2.26 16.76 0.30
CA ARG A 234 -1.02 16.86 1.10
C ARG A 234 -0.87 18.23 1.71
N PHE A 235 -1.12 19.27 0.92
CA PHE A 235 -1.09 20.65 1.37
C PHE A 235 -2.09 20.86 2.52
N PHE A 236 -3.36 20.49 2.33
CA PHE A 236 -4.39 20.58 3.37
C PHE A 236 -4.10 19.70 4.58
N ARG A 237 -3.47 18.53 4.39
CA ARG A 237 -3.07 17.64 5.48
C ARG A 237 -1.90 18.23 6.29
N LYS A 238 -0.89 18.83 5.64
CA LYS A 238 0.20 19.59 6.30
C LYS A 238 -0.38 20.78 7.06
N LEU A 239 -1.29 21.53 6.43
CA LEU A 239 -2.00 22.66 7.01
C LEU A 239 -2.77 22.25 8.29
N ARG A 240 -3.61 21.21 8.21
CA ARG A 240 -4.36 20.66 9.35
C ARG A 240 -3.47 20.20 10.49
N ARG A 241 -2.38 19.49 10.16
CA ARG A 241 -1.39 19.04 11.18
C ARG A 241 -0.73 20.23 11.86
N ASN A 242 -0.35 21.27 11.13
CA ASN A 242 0.27 22.46 11.68
C ASN A 242 -0.69 23.24 12.60
N VAL A 243 -1.94 23.41 12.18
CA VAL A 243 -2.98 24.04 13.02
C VAL A 243 -3.20 23.23 14.30
N ARG A 244 -3.31 21.90 14.21
CA ARG A 244 -3.45 21.02 15.38
C ARG A 244 -2.25 21.11 16.33
N LYS A 245 -1.01 21.14 15.80
CA LYS A 245 0.20 21.27 16.62
C LYS A 245 0.26 22.59 17.39
N ARG A 246 -0.16 23.70 16.76
CA ARG A 246 -0.12 25.04 17.37
C ARG A 246 -1.23 25.25 18.38
N ASN A 247 -2.43 24.76 18.10
CA ASN A 247 -3.63 25.10 18.87
C ASN A 247 -4.13 23.96 19.77
N GLY A 248 -3.53 22.77 19.71
CA GLY A 248 -3.93 21.58 20.49
C GLY A 248 -5.30 20.97 20.11
N ASN A 249 -6.11 21.69 19.34
CA ASN A 249 -7.48 21.30 19.01
C ASN A 249 -7.57 20.33 17.83
N THR A 250 -8.37 19.28 17.96
CA THR A 250 -8.67 18.30 16.91
C THR A 250 -9.70 18.82 15.90
N ALA A 251 -10.57 19.75 16.30
CA ALA A 251 -11.57 20.39 15.45
C ALA A 251 -10.99 21.61 14.72
N THR A 252 -10.20 21.35 13.68
CA THR A 252 -9.52 22.41 12.89
C THR A 252 -10.43 23.09 11.85
N GLY A 253 -11.68 22.65 11.71
CA GLY A 253 -12.61 23.11 10.67
C GLY A 253 -12.89 24.61 10.70
N ASN A 254 -13.24 25.17 11.86
CA ASN A 254 -13.57 26.59 11.99
C ASN A 254 -12.36 27.50 11.70
N ILE A 255 -11.15 27.11 12.14
CA ILE A 255 -9.92 27.87 11.91
C ILE A 255 -9.56 27.87 10.42
N LEU A 256 -9.74 26.73 9.74
CA LEU A 256 -9.50 26.64 8.30
C LEU A 256 -10.53 27.43 7.50
N ALA A 257 -11.79 27.50 7.96
CA ALA A 257 -12.82 28.31 7.31
C ALA A 257 -12.55 29.81 7.47
N GLN A 258 -12.09 30.25 8.65
CA GLN A 258 -11.84 31.66 8.94
C GLN A 258 -10.49 32.18 8.42
N SER A 259 -9.44 31.34 8.44
CA SER A 259 -8.06 31.77 8.18
C SER A 259 -7.31 30.90 7.18
N GLY A 260 -8.01 30.00 6.47
CA GLY A 260 -7.38 29.02 5.59
C GLY A 260 -6.55 29.64 4.47
N VAL A 261 -7.01 30.75 3.90
CA VAL A 261 -6.31 31.47 2.82
C VAL A 261 -5.00 32.08 3.33
N GLN A 262 -5.03 32.75 4.48
CA GLN A 262 -3.82 33.33 5.08
C GLN A 262 -2.83 32.22 5.46
N MET A 263 -3.31 31.15 6.08
CA MET A 263 -2.46 30.01 6.45
C MET A 263 -1.85 29.32 5.23
N ALA A 264 -2.58 29.29 4.10
CA ALA A 264 -2.07 28.77 2.83
C ALA A 264 -0.94 29.63 2.28
N LEU A 265 -1.08 30.95 2.31
CA LEU A 265 -0.02 31.90 1.93
C LEU A 265 1.22 31.75 2.82
N PHE A 266 1.04 31.55 4.13
CA PHE A 266 2.15 31.30 5.04
C PHE A 266 2.86 29.95 4.81
N GLN A 267 2.20 28.94 4.23
CA GLN A 267 2.89 27.70 3.84
C GLN A 267 3.83 27.91 2.64
N ASN A 268 3.61 28.94 1.82
CA ASN A 268 4.47 29.27 0.69
C ASN A 268 5.77 29.97 1.13
N MET A 269 5.93 30.33 2.41
CA MET A 269 7.16 30.91 2.95
C MET A 269 8.36 29.96 2.85
N ASP A 270 8.12 28.64 2.74
CA ASP A 270 9.17 27.64 2.50
C ASP A 270 9.70 27.69 1.04
N ASN A 271 9.03 28.41 0.12
CA ASN A 271 9.42 28.53 -1.29
C ASN A 271 10.27 29.81 -1.50
N PRO A 272 11.57 29.70 -1.85
CA PRO A 272 12.46 30.85 -2.02
C PRO A 272 12.01 31.83 -3.10
N GLU A 273 11.42 31.34 -4.20
CA GLU A 273 10.91 32.20 -5.28
C GLU A 273 9.67 32.98 -4.85
N TYR A 274 8.79 32.36 -4.05
CA TYR A 274 7.66 33.05 -3.46
C TYR A 274 8.12 34.14 -2.49
N VAL A 275 9.09 33.83 -1.62
CA VAL A 275 9.65 34.79 -0.67
C VAL A 275 10.28 35.96 -1.43
N LYS A 276 11.08 35.69 -2.45
CA LYS A 276 11.71 36.72 -3.28
C LYS A 276 10.68 37.57 -4.01
N THR A 277 9.59 36.99 -4.49
CA THR A 277 8.52 37.71 -5.21
C THR A 277 7.67 38.57 -4.28
N ALA A 278 7.31 38.03 -3.10
CA ALA A 278 6.42 38.70 -2.16
C ALA A 278 7.15 39.70 -1.23
N PHE A 279 8.40 39.43 -0.88
CA PHE A 279 9.19 40.21 0.09
C PHE A 279 10.45 40.84 -0.53
N GLY A 280 10.76 40.58 -1.80
CA GLY A 280 11.96 41.10 -2.47
C GLY A 280 13.25 40.44 -1.98
N SER A 281 14.35 41.19 -2.01
CA SER A 281 15.65 40.77 -1.45
C SER A 281 15.81 41.12 0.03
N GLU A 282 14.79 41.68 0.67
CA GLU A 282 14.83 42.08 2.07
C GLU A 282 14.52 40.90 2.99
N GLU A 283 15.05 40.96 4.21
CA GLU A 283 14.71 39.97 5.23
C GLU A 283 13.23 40.12 5.61
N ILE A 284 12.51 39.00 5.70
CA ILE A 284 11.06 38.96 5.98
C ILE A 284 10.71 39.77 7.25
N SER A 285 11.54 39.67 8.29
CA SER A 285 11.42 40.39 9.55
C SER A 285 11.41 41.92 9.35
N ALA A 286 12.28 42.43 8.48
CA ALA A 286 12.39 43.85 8.16
C ALA A 286 11.17 44.36 7.38
N VAL A 287 10.65 43.56 6.44
CA VAL A 287 9.44 43.90 5.68
C VAL A 287 8.22 44.00 6.61
N PHE A 288 8.06 43.06 7.53
CA PHE A 288 6.98 43.12 8.52
C PHE A 288 7.16 44.28 9.51
N ALA A 289 8.39 44.64 9.88
CA ALA A 289 8.65 45.79 10.74
C ALA A 289 8.24 47.11 10.07
N LYS A 290 8.53 47.29 8.78
CA LYS A 290 8.09 48.45 7.97
C LYS A 290 6.56 48.53 7.91
N MET A 291 5.88 47.41 7.65
CA MET A 291 4.41 47.38 7.64
C MET A 291 3.82 47.68 9.02
N ARG A 292 4.43 47.19 10.12
CA ARG A 292 3.95 47.45 11.48
C ARG A 292 4.00 48.94 11.84
N GLY A 293 5.02 49.67 11.39
CA GLY A 293 5.09 51.14 11.52
C GLY A 293 3.96 51.85 10.79
N ALA A 294 3.62 51.40 9.57
CA ALA A 294 2.51 51.97 8.79
C ALA A 294 1.11 51.70 9.38
N PHE A 295 0.95 50.64 10.19
CA PHE A 295 -0.29 50.40 10.95
C PHE A 295 -0.41 51.29 12.19
N GLN A 296 0.71 51.67 12.81
CA GLN A 296 0.73 52.60 13.95
C GLN A 296 0.43 54.05 13.53
N GLU A 297 0.84 54.45 12.32
CA GLU A 297 0.53 55.80 11.79
C GLU A 297 -0.93 55.97 11.33
N ASN A 298 -1.66 54.88 11.08
CA ASN A 298 -3.06 54.91 10.63
C ASN A 298 -4.10 54.63 11.74
N GLY A 299 -3.72 54.79 13.02
CA GLY A 299 -4.69 54.92 14.12
C GLY A 299 -5.46 53.66 14.53
N TYR A 300 -4.82 52.49 14.49
CA TYR A 300 -5.30 51.35 15.29
C TYR A 300 -4.47 51.25 16.56
N ASP A 301 -4.93 51.94 17.60
CA ASP A 301 -4.37 51.83 18.94
C ASP A 301 -4.43 50.38 19.44
N SER A 302 -3.29 49.92 19.92
CA SER A 302 -3.08 48.65 20.60
C SER A 302 -3.65 48.65 22.02
N GLU A 303 -4.94 48.96 22.19
CA GLU A 303 -5.66 48.82 23.46
C GLU A 303 -6.71 47.71 23.35
N GLN A 304 -6.26 46.47 23.23
CA GLN A 304 -7.07 45.29 23.59
C GLN A 304 -6.18 44.06 23.78
N CYS A 305 -5.09 44.19 24.53
CA CYS A 305 -4.30 43.03 24.94
C CYS A 305 -3.66 43.26 26.30
N GLU A 306 -4.47 43.51 27.34
CA GLU A 306 -4.05 43.31 28.73
C GLU A 306 -5.25 43.32 29.68
N LYS A 307 -5.81 42.15 29.94
CA LYS A 307 -6.37 41.82 31.26
C LYS A 307 -5.90 40.40 31.63
N PRO A 308 -5.03 40.23 32.63
CA PRO A 308 -4.77 38.93 33.20
C PRO A 308 -5.99 38.48 34.01
N CYS A 309 -6.51 37.29 33.71
CA CYS A 309 -7.42 36.59 34.60
C CYS A 309 -6.63 36.11 35.82
N SER A 310 -6.90 36.72 36.97
CA SER A 310 -6.74 36.10 38.29
C SER A 310 -7.88 35.11 38.54
#